data_AF-A0A2K4FV71-F1
#
_entry.id   AF-A0A2K4FV71-F1
#
_cell.length_a   1.000
_cell.length_b   1.000
_cell.length_c   1.000
_cell.angle_alpha   90.00
_cell.angle_beta   90.00
_cell.angle_gamma   90.00
#
_symmetry.space_group_name_H-M   'P 1'
#
loop_
_entity.id
_entity.type
_entity.pdbx_description
1 polymer ?
#
loop_
_entity_poly.entity_id
_entity_poly.type
_entity_poly.pdbx_seq_one_letter_code
_entity_poly.pdbx_strand_id
1 'polypeptide(L)'
;LTQSGTFTVTALDGVQSLSVGGINVVTNGVTAGFPQTFTTGLGNTLTITGYDSTSGVVSYRYTLNDNESHPSASGTNSLSESFSVTVT
;
A
#
# COMPACT_ATOMS: atom_id res chain seq x y z
N LEU A 1 -11.43 -11.27 2.36
CA LEU A 1 -10.25 -11.92 1.69
C LEU A 1 -9.02 -11.10 2.01
N THR A 2 -7.86 -11.71 2.27
CA THR A 2 -6.65 -10.97 2.66
C THR A 2 -5.47 -11.43 1.82
N GLN A 3 -4.83 -10.50 1.12
CA GLN A 3 -3.65 -10.77 0.28
C GLN A 3 -2.48 -9.93 0.77
N SER A 4 -1.29 -10.54 0.83
CA SER A 4 -0.05 -9.87 1.19
C SER A 4 0.88 -9.77 -0.01
N GLY A 5 1.75 -8.78 0.01
CA GLY A 5 2.74 -8.57 -1.04
C GLY A 5 3.88 -7.68 -0.57
N THR A 6 4.88 -7.56 -1.43
CA THR A 6 6.02 -6.67 -1.23
C THR A 6 6.33 -5.93 -2.53
N PHE A 7 6.95 -4.77 -2.41
CA PHE A 7 7.63 -4.10 -3.53
C PHE A 7 8.91 -3.45 -3.02
N THR A 8 9.82 -3.10 -3.93
CA THR A 8 11.11 -2.49 -3.59
C THR A 8 11.16 -1.06 -4.09
N VAL A 9 11.64 -0.16 -3.24
CA VAL A 9 12.00 1.22 -3.58
C VAL A 9 13.52 1.32 -3.62
N THR A 10 14.08 1.75 -4.74
CA THR A 10 15.53 1.94 -4.88
C THR A 10 15.87 3.42 -4.91
N ALA A 11 16.72 3.85 -3.99
CA ALA A 11 17.30 5.19 -3.96
C ALA A 11 18.77 5.08 -3.55
N LEU A 12 19.69 5.66 -4.35
CA LEU A 12 21.13 5.49 -4.17
C LEU A 12 21.63 6.06 -2.83
N ASP A 13 21.05 7.20 -2.42
CA ASP A 13 21.42 7.92 -1.20
C ASP A 13 20.50 7.59 -0.01
N GLY A 14 19.64 6.58 -0.17
CA GLY A 14 18.56 6.27 0.77
C GLY A 14 17.26 7.03 0.46
N VAL A 15 16.21 6.71 1.21
CA VAL A 15 14.87 7.28 1.03
C VAL A 15 14.64 8.40 2.04
N GLN A 16 14.40 9.62 1.56
CA GLN A 16 14.18 10.77 2.45
C GLN A 16 12.70 10.96 2.79
N SER A 17 11.82 10.80 1.80
CA SER A 17 10.38 10.63 2.03
C SER A 17 9.83 9.46 1.21
N LEU A 18 8.89 8.72 1.79
CA LEU A 18 8.11 7.69 1.10
C LEU A 18 6.67 7.70 1.62
N SER A 19 5.73 7.85 0.69
CA SER A 19 4.30 7.73 0.95
C SER A 19 3.68 6.63 0.08
N VAL A 20 2.78 5.84 0.67
CA VAL A 20 2.04 4.76 -0.02
C VAL A 20 0.57 4.88 0.29
N GLY A 21 -0.26 5.22 -0.71
CA GLY A 21 -1.70 5.36 -0.53
C GLY A 21 -2.10 6.36 0.57
N GLY A 22 -1.26 7.36 0.84
CA GLY A 22 -1.44 8.33 1.92
C GLY A 22 -0.79 7.97 3.26
N ILE A 23 -0.22 6.77 3.41
CA ILE A 23 0.57 6.37 4.58
C ILE A 23 1.99 6.90 4.42
N ASN A 24 2.47 7.70 5.38
CA ASN A 24 3.86 8.13 5.44
C ASN A 24 4.72 7.01 6.04
N VAL A 25 5.44 6.29 5.17
CA VAL A 25 6.31 5.16 5.54
C VAL A 25 7.67 5.68 6.02
N VAL A 26 8.19 6.72 5.38
CA VAL A 26 9.42 7.42 5.77
C VAL A 26 9.18 8.94 5.70
N THR A 27 9.62 9.68 6.72
CA THR A 27 9.56 11.14 6.75
C THR A 27 10.88 11.70 7.25
N ASN A 28 11.53 12.54 6.44
CA ASN A 28 12.85 13.09 6.73
C ASN A 28 13.89 12.01 7.09
N GLY A 29 13.86 10.88 6.38
CA GLY A 29 14.77 9.74 6.58
C GLY A 29 14.45 8.88 7.80
N VAL A 30 13.39 9.19 8.55
CA VAL A 30 12.94 8.42 9.70
C VAL A 30 11.78 7.52 9.29
N THR A 31 11.97 6.22 9.48
CA THR A 31 10.95 5.20 9.23
C THR A 31 9.84 5.27 10.29
N ALA A 32 8.59 5.17 9.85
CA ALA A 32 7.43 5.14 10.74
C ALA A 32 7.32 3.83 11.55
N GLY A 33 6.46 3.82 12.57
CA GLY A 33 6.04 2.58 13.25
C GLY A 33 5.01 1.81 12.41
N PHE A 34 5.13 0.48 12.39
CA PHE A 34 4.24 -0.42 11.66
C PHE A 34 3.57 -1.44 12.60
N PRO A 35 2.38 -1.96 12.24
CA PRO A 35 1.66 -1.72 10.99
C PRO A 35 0.93 -0.36 10.93
N GLN A 36 0.74 0.18 9.73
CA GLN A 36 -0.14 1.33 9.48
C GLN A 36 -1.22 0.96 8.48
N THR A 37 -2.42 1.51 8.66
CA THR A 37 -3.60 1.17 7.85
C THR A 37 -4.24 2.39 7.22
N PHE A 38 -4.77 2.21 6.03
CA PHE A 38 -5.55 3.17 5.27
C PHE A 38 -6.82 2.51 4.74
N THR A 39 -7.97 3.14 4.95
CA THR A 39 -9.24 2.71 4.34
C THR A 39 -9.30 3.23 2.90
N THR A 40 -9.51 2.33 1.96
CA THR A 40 -9.46 2.63 0.54
C THR A 40 -10.75 3.29 0.04
N GLY A 41 -10.75 3.76 -1.21
CA GLY A 41 -11.92 4.42 -1.80
C GLY A 41 -13.15 3.52 -1.86
N LEU A 42 -12.97 2.20 -1.97
CA LEU A 42 -14.05 1.21 -1.93
C LEU A 42 -14.37 0.71 -0.51
N GLY A 43 -13.74 1.24 0.53
CA GLY A 43 -13.99 0.81 1.92
C GLY A 43 -13.19 -0.41 2.37
N ASN A 44 -12.22 -0.86 1.58
CA ASN A 44 -11.30 -1.94 1.90
C ASN A 44 -10.12 -1.44 2.75
N THR A 45 -9.25 -2.34 3.19
CA THR A 45 -8.12 -1.98 4.06
C THR A 45 -6.79 -2.26 3.38
N LEU A 46 -5.99 -1.21 3.13
CA LEU A 46 -4.56 -1.35 2.86
C LEU A 46 -3.79 -1.23 4.17
N THR A 47 -2.89 -2.15 4.44
CA THR A 47 -1.99 -2.14 5.60
C THR A 47 -0.54 -2.19 5.12
N ILE A 48 0.28 -1.21 5.47
CA ILE A 48 1.74 -1.32 5.35
C ILE A 48 2.25 -2.00 6.62
N THR A 49 2.89 -3.14 6.47
CA THR A 49 3.34 -3.99 7.57
C THR A 49 4.80 -3.78 7.93
N GLY A 50 5.60 -3.19 7.04
CA GLY A 50 7.00 -2.90 7.31
C GLY A 50 7.73 -2.21 6.16
N TYR A 51 8.86 -1.60 6.48
CA TYR A 51 9.85 -1.09 5.53
C TYR A 51 11.25 -1.44 6.02
N ASP A 52 12.05 -2.06 5.16
CA ASP A 52 13.48 -2.30 5.38
C ASP A 52 14.28 -1.25 4.63
N SER A 53 14.91 -0.33 5.37
CA SER A 53 15.70 0.76 4.80
C SER A 53 16.99 0.31 4.11
N THR A 54 17.46 -0.91 4.38
CA THR A 54 18.68 -1.45 3.77
C THR A 54 18.39 -2.01 2.38
N SER A 55 17.33 -2.81 2.25
CA SER A 55 16.94 -3.42 0.97
C SER A 55 15.93 -2.59 0.17
N GLY A 56 15.30 -1.59 0.80
CA GLY A 56 14.23 -0.80 0.21
C GLY A 56 12.88 -1.53 0.12
N VAL A 57 12.76 -2.71 0.72
CA VAL A 57 11.54 -3.53 0.65
C VAL A 57 10.44 -2.94 1.53
N VAL A 58 9.29 -2.68 0.92
CA VAL A 58 8.04 -2.34 1.59
C VAL A 58 7.14 -3.58 1.58
N SER A 59 6.66 -3.97 2.76
CA SER A 59 5.69 -5.07 2.92
C SER A 59 4.30 -4.53 3.16
N TYR A 60 3.29 -5.12 2.53
CA TYR A 60 1.91 -4.70 2.66
C TYR A 60 0.92 -5.86 2.65
N ARG A 61 -0.30 -5.57 3.09
CA ARG A 61 -1.45 -6.45 3.09
C ARG A 61 -2.68 -5.66 2.68
N TYR A 62 -3.44 -6.19 1.72
CA TYR A 62 -4.75 -5.67 1.35
C TYR A 62 -5.84 -6.64 1.83
N THR A 63 -6.87 -6.11 2.48
CA THR A 63 -8.02 -6.88 2.95
C THR A 63 -9.28 -6.36 2.29
N LEU A 64 -9.94 -7.24 1.52
CA LEU A 64 -11.32 -7.08 1.09
C LEU A 64 -12.22 -7.28 2.31
N ASN A 65 -12.85 -6.20 2.78
CA ASN A 65 -13.62 -6.16 4.01
C ASN A 65 -15.04 -6.73 3.80
N ASP A 66 -15.62 -6.51 2.62
CA ASP A 66 -16.92 -7.07 2.22
C ASP A 66 -16.95 -7.36 0.71
N ASN A 67 -18.05 -7.92 0.22
CA ASN A 67 -18.32 -7.97 -1.20
C ASN A 67 -18.47 -6.56 -1.78
N GLU A 68 -17.97 -6.38 -3.01
CA GLU A 68 -18.05 -5.11 -3.71
C GLU A 68 -19.18 -5.12 -4.74
N SER A 69 -19.74 -3.94 -5.01
CA SER A 69 -20.76 -3.80 -6.04
C SER A 69 -20.11 -3.78 -7.42
N HIS A 70 -20.42 -4.78 -8.24
CA HIS A 70 -19.98 -4.85 -9.63
C HIS A 70 -21.03 -4.23 -10.58
N PRO A 71 -20.61 -3.62 -11.71
CA PRO A 71 -21.54 -3.19 -12.75
C PRO A 71 -22.44 -4.34 -13.23
N SER A 72 -23.75 -4.06 -13.33
CA SER A 72 -24.74 -5.03 -13.86
C SER A 72 -24.59 -5.16 -15.37
N ALA A 73 -24.67 -6.40 -15.87
CA ALA A 73 -24.32 -6.81 -17.24
C ALA A 73 -22.81 -6.73 -17.53
N SER A 74 -22.30 -7.69 -18.32
CA SER A 74 -20.88 -8.00 -18.66
C SER A 74 -20.34 -9.31 -18.09
N GLY A 75 -21.16 -10.18 -17.48
CA GLY A 75 -20.68 -11.46 -16.93
C GLY A 75 -19.62 -11.25 -15.84
N THR A 76 -18.67 -12.17 -15.71
CA THR A 76 -17.53 -12.04 -14.79
C THR A 76 -16.70 -10.81 -15.16
N ASN A 77 -16.54 -9.89 -14.20
CA ASN A 77 -15.74 -8.68 -14.37
C ASN A 77 -14.89 -8.41 -13.13
N SER A 78 -13.93 -7.48 -13.26
CA SER A 78 -12.97 -7.16 -12.20
C SER A 78 -13.15 -5.72 -11.72
N LEU A 79 -12.98 -5.52 -10.41
CA LEU A 79 -12.76 -4.20 -9.82
C LEU A 79 -11.28 -4.06 -9.49
N SER A 80 -10.76 -2.85 -9.59
CA SER A 80 -9.35 -2.56 -9.32
C SER A 80 -9.22 -1.29 -8.50
N GLU A 81 -8.35 -1.32 -7.51
CA GLU A 81 -7.91 -0.14 -6.77
C GLU A 81 -6.42 0.10 -7.05
N SER A 82 -6.02 1.36 -7.10
CA SER A 82 -4.63 1.77 -7.31
C SER A 82 -4.22 2.73 -6.20
N PHE A 83 -2.97 2.57 -5.74
CA PHE A 83 -2.42 3.37 -4.66
C PHE A 83 -1.18 4.10 -5.16
N SER A 84 -1.15 5.42 -4.98
CA SER A 84 0.02 6.22 -5.32
C SER A 84 1.18 5.87 -4.40
N VAL A 85 2.35 5.67 -4.99
CA VAL A 85 3.63 5.56 -4.29
C VAL A 85 4.46 6.76 -4.70
N THR A 86 4.92 7.54 -3.73
CA THR A 86 5.73 8.74 -3.99
C THR A 86 6.98 8.70 -3.14
N VAL A 87 8.11 8.99 -3.77
CA VAL A 87 9.44 9.01 -3.17
C VAL A 87 10.09 10.33 -3.55
N THR A 88 10.68 11.03 -2.59
CA THR A 88 11.45 12.26 -2.80
C THR A 88 12.70 12.28 -1.94
#